data_AF-A0A518CRV1-F1
#
_entry.id   AF-A0A518CRV1-F1
#
_cell.length_a   1.000
_cell.length_b   1.000
_cell.length_c   1.000
_cell.angle_alpha   90.00
_cell.angle_beta   90.00
_cell.angle_gamma   90.00
#
_symmetry.space_group_name_H-M   'P 1'
#
loop_
_entity.id
_entity.type
_entity.pdbx_description
1 polymer ?
#
loop_
_entity_poly.entity_id
_entity_poly.type
_entity_poly.pdbx_seq_one_letter_code
_entity_poly.pdbx_strand_id
1 'polypeptide(L)'
;MKTFLNKSYLSDSTSIRFKPGLLSLLVLILSLSHSGCRPPDDIPANNDEDNASSVDANASSDSDEQCERWVSSIISMSHPEQHSIRVENEMILGLLNDWSNSCGASDGSIDSEKLKQWLSEEQISELSPGRFQLRDTDHIRDSILHYLIWETVATGQDSDIQRVLQVFDFAINNIALVPEIGQLGLTSHQNLKWGMGTAEDRALLFADILRQNRIDSCIVRPKGGVSEQSPWLVGVILRDGVYLFSTQLGMPIPGLEQDNASYAITDVATLEEVTSDESVIANLNLDDEHPFPLTFDGLKDVSIEMIGYPELWLPRFSRFQTQLPLDSKFLLYDGLIDDESGQGLPTRLVTQSNGKWKEEDLTIWSYPLKKREKVDLSEQQQQIVNVFSGSFRAYFEGAQEIEGNETVFKLTHSNAVGRTRLSYLVGNHQQAIKQFVGIQVMMNGGTDSSVLSVEQLQQIGKPQEAAYTEMAQSNISYWLAVAQLALGRYDQSADMFTEYNRKYGSQGSWSKPAFINAVPAYARSGKYALAIRMLDQLINQLPEGSLDRYGLELQLKRIRQVQTEERLKKSN
;
A
#
# COMPACT_ATOMS: atom_id res chain seq x y z
N MET A 1 20.26 14.75 -10.78
CA MET A 1 20.17 13.89 -12.00
C MET A 1 21.45 13.77 -12.83
N LYS A 2 22.36 14.76 -12.89
CA LYS A 2 23.67 14.62 -13.58
C LYS A 2 24.56 13.49 -13.03
N THR A 3 24.34 13.06 -11.79
CA THR A 3 25.05 11.93 -11.15
C THR A 3 24.44 10.56 -11.49
N PHE A 4 23.24 10.51 -12.07
CA PHE A 4 22.49 9.26 -12.32
C PHE A 4 22.75 8.66 -13.71
N LEU A 5 23.42 9.38 -14.63
CA LEU A 5 23.52 8.98 -16.04
C LEU A 5 24.95 8.98 -16.62
N ASN A 6 26.01 8.95 -15.81
CA ASN A 6 27.37 8.92 -16.39
C ASN A 6 28.37 8.11 -15.56
N LYS A 7 28.50 6.82 -15.91
CA LYS A 7 29.77 6.07 -16.00
C LYS A 7 29.49 4.61 -16.39
N SER A 8 29.65 4.33 -17.68
CA SER A 8 29.82 2.97 -18.19
C SER A 8 31.19 2.43 -17.74
N TYR A 9 31.19 1.45 -16.83
CA TYR A 9 32.36 0.60 -16.59
C TYR A 9 32.01 -0.83 -17.00
N LEU A 10 32.55 -1.24 -18.15
CA LEU A 10 32.76 -2.64 -18.49
C LEU A 10 33.72 -3.22 -17.46
N SER A 11 33.31 -4.26 -16.74
CA SER A 11 34.22 -5.11 -15.98
C SER A 11 34.08 -6.56 -16.45
N ASP A 12 35.23 -7.16 -16.70
CA ASP A 12 35.43 -8.48 -17.29
C ASP A 12 34.70 -9.57 -16.51
N SER A 13 33.83 -10.30 -17.21
CA SER A 13 33.22 -11.53 -16.69
C SER A 13 34.20 -12.69 -16.86
N THR A 14 34.63 -13.25 -15.72
CA THR A 14 35.32 -14.54 -15.68
C THR A 14 34.29 -15.64 -15.86
N SER A 15 34.41 -16.40 -16.95
CA SER A 15 33.50 -17.48 -17.32
C SER A 15 33.63 -18.68 -16.37
N ILE A 16 32.59 -18.98 -15.58
CA ILE A 16 32.46 -20.23 -14.83
C ILE A 16 31.64 -21.21 -15.66
N ARG A 17 32.26 -22.32 -16.10
CA ARG A 17 31.61 -23.40 -16.85
C ARG A 17 30.84 -24.34 -15.92
N PHE A 18 29.51 -24.36 -16.03
CA PHE A 18 28.67 -25.42 -15.46
C PHE A 18 28.62 -26.64 -16.39
N LYS A 19 28.82 -27.85 -15.83
CA LYS A 19 28.63 -29.13 -16.53
C LYS A 19 27.18 -29.61 -16.35
N PRO A 20 26.47 -30.03 -17.41
CA PRO A 20 25.16 -30.65 -17.26
C PRO A 20 25.32 -32.15 -16.96
N GLY A 21 24.58 -32.63 -15.97
CA GLY A 21 24.63 -34.02 -15.53
C GLY A 21 23.25 -34.54 -15.12
N LEU A 22 22.67 -35.30 -16.04
CA LEU A 22 21.71 -36.40 -15.88
C LEU A 22 20.20 -36.14 -15.65
N LEU A 23 19.49 -36.48 -16.73
CA LEU A 23 18.07 -36.76 -16.89
C LEU A 23 17.73 -38.20 -16.43
N SER A 24 16.64 -38.42 -15.70
CA SER A 24 15.68 -39.55 -15.85
C SER A 24 14.60 -39.45 -14.76
N LEU A 25 13.34 -39.16 -15.09
CA LEU A 25 12.29 -40.02 -15.67
C LEU A 25 11.53 -40.82 -14.60
N LEU A 26 10.29 -40.42 -14.34
CA LEU A 26 9.22 -41.34 -13.93
C LEU A 26 7.85 -40.76 -14.32
N VAL A 27 7.21 -41.50 -15.23
CA VAL A 27 5.84 -41.38 -15.73
C VAL A 27 5.00 -42.44 -14.99
N LEU A 28 3.77 -42.12 -14.57
CA LEU A 28 2.56 -42.96 -14.71
C LEU A 28 1.32 -42.23 -14.11
N ILE A 29 0.34 -41.85 -14.94
CA ILE A 29 -1.03 -42.45 -15.13
C ILE A 29 -2.05 -42.02 -14.04
N LEU A 30 -3.00 -41.11 -14.33
CA LEU A 30 -4.32 -41.25 -15.00
C LEU A 30 -5.43 -41.86 -14.11
N SER A 31 -6.46 -41.06 -13.79
CA SER A 31 -7.85 -41.52 -13.70
C SER A 31 -8.85 -40.36 -13.84
N LEU A 32 -9.68 -40.46 -14.89
CA LEU A 32 -10.85 -39.65 -15.24
C LEU A 32 -12.10 -40.08 -14.45
N SER A 33 -13.01 -39.15 -14.19
CA SER A 33 -14.47 -39.34 -13.98
C SER A 33 -15.13 -37.96 -14.20
N HIS A 34 -15.64 -37.59 -15.38
CA HIS A 34 -16.97 -37.85 -15.99
C HIS A 34 -18.23 -37.62 -15.12
N SER A 35 -19.17 -36.90 -15.75
CA SER A 35 -20.62 -36.72 -15.51
C SER A 35 -21.07 -35.47 -14.70
N GLY A 36 -22.05 -34.68 -15.13
CA GLY A 36 -22.96 -34.84 -16.27
C GLY A 36 -23.71 -33.56 -16.69
N CYS A 37 -24.09 -33.55 -17.96
CA CYS A 37 -24.98 -32.59 -18.59
C CYS A 37 -26.44 -32.85 -18.17
N ARG A 38 -27.18 -31.77 -17.89
CA ARG A 38 -28.63 -31.78 -17.66
C ARG A 38 -29.33 -31.29 -18.94
N PRO A 39 -30.37 -31.98 -19.44
CA PRO A 39 -31.17 -31.51 -20.57
C PRO A 39 -32.15 -30.39 -20.14
N PRO A 40 -32.63 -29.55 -21.07
CA PRO A 40 -33.59 -28.50 -20.76
C PRO A 40 -35.01 -29.07 -20.65
N ASP A 41 -35.74 -28.65 -19.62
CA ASP A 41 -37.15 -29.00 -19.41
C ASP A 41 -38.09 -28.20 -20.34
N ASP A 42 -39.20 -28.85 -20.66
CA ASP A 42 -40.26 -28.45 -21.58
C ASP A 42 -40.94 -27.12 -21.25
N ILE A 43 -41.27 -26.36 -22.30
CA ILE A 43 -42.16 -25.20 -22.30
C ILE A 43 -43.61 -25.68 -22.40
N PRO A 44 -44.51 -25.35 -21.45
CA PRO A 44 -45.94 -25.41 -21.72
C PRO A 44 -46.40 -24.08 -22.31
N ALA A 45 -46.97 -24.16 -23.51
CA ALA A 45 -47.88 -23.14 -24.03
C ALA A 45 -49.17 -23.17 -23.20
N ASN A 46 -49.65 -22.00 -22.74
CA ASN A 46 -51.05 -21.62 -22.87
C ASN A 46 -51.38 -20.24 -22.29
N ASN A 47 -52.08 -19.48 -23.14
CA ASN A 47 -53.23 -18.62 -22.88
C ASN A 47 -53.02 -17.25 -22.23
N ASP A 48 -53.01 -16.25 -23.12
CA ASP A 48 -53.66 -14.96 -22.92
C ASP A 48 -55.11 -15.14 -22.45
N GLU A 49 -55.48 -14.47 -21.36
CA GLU A 49 -56.60 -13.50 -21.30
C GLU A 49 -56.82 -13.03 -19.85
N ASP A 50 -56.78 -11.71 -19.69
CA ASP A 50 -57.47 -10.89 -18.68
C ASP A 50 -57.18 -11.11 -17.19
N ASN A 51 -56.30 -10.28 -16.63
CA ASN A 51 -56.72 -9.38 -15.54
C ASN A 51 -55.75 -8.20 -15.33
N ALA A 52 -56.25 -7.03 -15.70
CA ALA A 52 -55.65 -5.73 -15.45
C ALA A 52 -55.78 -5.34 -13.97
N SER A 53 -54.75 -5.61 -13.17
CA SER A 53 -54.47 -4.92 -11.90
C SER A 53 -53.15 -5.42 -11.27
N SER A 54 -52.01 -5.15 -11.92
CA SER A 54 -50.67 -5.34 -11.31
C SER A 54 -49.55 -4.56 -12.01
N VAL A 55 -49.85 -3.40 -12.60
CA VAL A 55 -48.85 -2.64 -13.40
C VAL A 55 -47.80 -1.94 -12.51
N ASP A 56 -48.05 -1.78 -11.22
CA ASP A 56 -47.12 -1.05 -10.33
C ASP A 56 -46.10 -1.95 -9.60
N ALA A 57 -46.23 -3.28 -9.63
CA ALA A 57 -45.32 -4.19 -8.93
C ALA A 57 -44.15 -4.71 -9.77
N ASN A 58 -44.29 -4.76 -11.10
CA ASN A 58 -43.21 -5.19 -12.01
C ASN A 58 -42.28 -4.05 -12.42
N ALA A 59 -42.74 -2.80 -12.35
CA ALA A 59 -41.91 -1.64 -12.69
C ALA A 59 -40.83 -1.36 -11.63
N SER A 60 -41.11 -1.66 -10.35
CA SER A 60 -40.14 -1.49 -9.25
C SER A 60 -39.05 -2.57 -9.25
N SER A 61 -39.37 -3.81 -9.65
CA SER A 61 -38.36 -4.87 -9.71
C SER A 61 -37.32 -4.63 -10.81
N ASP A 62 -37.75 -4.11 -11.96
CA ASP A 62 -36.85 -3.84 -13.09
C ASP A 62 -35.88 -2.68 -12.78
N SER A 63 -36.34 -1.65 -12.05
CA SER A 63 -35.46 -0.54 -11.62
C SER A 63 -34.43 -1.01 -10.60
N ASP A 64 -34.84 -1.82 -9.62
CA ASP A 64 -33.94 -2.31 -8.57
C ASP A 64 -32.86 -3.21 -9.17
N GLU A 65 -33.23 -4.14 -10.07
CA GLU A 65 -32.27 -4.96 -10.80
C GLU A 65 -31.29 -4.13 -11.65
N GLN A 66 -31.76 -3.04 -12.27
CA GLN A 66 -30.90 -2.15 -13.04
C GLN A 66 -29.88 -1.45 -12.13
N CYS A 67 -30.32 -0.99 -10.96
CA CYS A 67 -29.46 -0.35 -9.97
C CYS A 67 -28.36 -1.31 -9.48
N GLU A 68 -28.73 -2.54 -9.13
CA GLU A 68 -27.77 -3.57 -8.72
C GLU A 68 -26.75 -3.90 -9.82
N ARG A 69 -27.19 -3.97 -11.09
CA ARG A 69 -26.31 -4.21 -12.24
C ARG A 69 -25.30 -3.06 -12.43
N TRP A 70 -25.72 -1.81 -12.26
CA TRP A 70 -24.79 -0.67 -12.30
C TRP A 70 -23.78 -0.73 -11.17
N VAL A 71 -24.21 -0.93 -9.93
CA VAL A 71 -23.30 -1.03 -8.77
C VAL A 71 -22.29 -2.17 -8.99
N SER A 72 -22.76 -3.35 -9.39
CA SER A 72 -21.89 -4.51 -9.66
C SER A 72 -20.88 -4.24 -10.78
N SER A 73 -21.31 -3.55 -11.85
CA SER A 73 -20.42 -3.16 -12.95
C SER A 73 -19.36 -2.18 -12.49
N ILE A 74 -19.75 -1.15 -11.72
CA ILE A 74 -18.84 -0.17 -11.14
C ILE A 74 -17.79 -0.86 -10.26
N ILE A 75 -18.20 -1.74 -9.35
CA ILE A 75 -17.28 -2.47 -8.46
C ILE A 75 -16.32 -3.35 -9.26
N SER A 76 -16.83 -4.14 -10.21
CA SER A 76 -15.98 -4.98 -11.06
C SER A 76 -14.94 -4.15 -11.80
N MET A 77 -15.35 -3.02 -12.40
CA MET A 77 -14.48 -2.13 -13.15
C MET A 77 -13.48 -1.38 -12.26
N SER A 78 -13.85 -1.14 -11.00
CA SER A 78 -13.01 -0.49 -9.99
C SER A 78 -12.03 -1.44 -9.30
N HIS A 79 -12.08 -2.74 -9.57
CA HIS A 79 -11.05 -3.64 -9.04
C HIS A 79 -9.64 -3.21 -9.49
N PRO A 80 -8.64 -3.20 -8.59
CA PRO A 80 -7.30 -2.69 -8.90
C PRO A 80 -6.62 -3.37 -10.11
N GLU A 81 -6.93 -4.65 -10.35
CA GLU A 81 -6.39 -5.39 -11.50
C GLU A 81 -7.01 -5.00 -12.86
N GLN A 82 -8.15 -4.30 -12.85
CA GLN A 82 -8.88 -3.84 -14.04
C GLN A 82 -8.74 -2.33 -14.24
N HIS A 83 -8.91 -1.56 -13.17
CA HIS A 83 -8.95 -0.09 -13.18
C HIS A 83 -7.63 0.53 -13.67
N SER A 84 -7.70 1.47 -14.62
CA SER A 84 -6.55 2.13 -15.26
C SER A 84 -5.56 1.19 -15.98
N ILE A 85 -5.93 -0.08 -16.16
CA ILE A 85 -5.19 -1.09 -16.93
C ILE A 85 -6.00 -1.52 -18.15
N ARG A 86 -7.30 -1.73 -17.95
CA ARG A 86 -8.27 -2.17 -18.97
C ARG A 86 -9.45 -1.22 -19.10
N VAL A 87 -9.75 -0.50 -18.03
CA VAL A 87 -10.91 0.40 -17.94
C VAL A 87 -10.41 1.81 -17.65
N GLU A 88 -10.88 2.77 -18.44
CA GLU A 88 -10.63 4.21 -18.25
C GLU A 88 -11.56 4.77 -17.17
N ASN A 89 -11.04 5.71 -16.37
CA ASN A 89 -11.75 6.29 -15.23
C ASN A 89 -13.04 7.00 -15.68
N GLU A 90 -13.06 7.60 -16.87
CA GLU A 90 -14.22 8.31 -17.44
C GLU A 90 -15.41 7.38 -17.65
N MET A 91 -15.18 6.11 -17.96
CA MET A 91 -16.25 5.13 -18.15
C MET A 91 -16.94 4.81 -16.82
N ILE A 92 -16.16 4.60 -15.76
CA ILE A 92 -16.67 4.35 -14.40
C ILE A 92 -17.40 5.60 -13.89
N LEU A 93 -16.85 6.79 -14.14
CA LEU A 93 -17.47 8.06 -13.78
C LEU A 93 -18.83 8.25 -14.46
N GLY A 94 -18.95 7.87 -15.74
CA GLY A 94 -20.23 7.86 -16.45
C GLY A 94 -21.26 6.99 -15.73
N LEU A 95 -20.91 5.73 -15.45
CA LEU A 95 -21.79 4.78 -14.76
C LEU A 95 -22.19 5.24 -13.35
N LEU A 96 -21.27 5.83 -12.58
CA LEU A 96 -21.56 6.40 -11.26
C LEU A 96 -22.61 7.50 -11.33
N ASN A 97 -22.50 8.39 -12.32
CA ASN A 97 -23.47 9.48 -12.48
C ASN A 97 -24.81 8.98 -13.06
N ASP A 98 -24.80 7.99 -13.94
CA ASP A 98 -26.03 7.33 -14.44
C ASP A 98 -26.79 6.64 -13.29
N TRP A 99 -26.07 5.90 -12.45
CA TRP A 99 -26.60 5.32 -11.22
C TRP A 99 -27.12 6.40 -10.28
N SER A 100 -26.34 7.47 -10.03
CA SER A 100 -26.74 8.53 -9.11
C SER A 100 -28.02 9.25 -9.55
N ASN A 101 -28.21 9.44 -10.86
CA ASN A 101 -29.39 10.10 -11.42
C ASN A 101 -30.64 9.22 -11.39
N SER A 102 -30.46 7.90 -11.46
CA SER A 102 -31.56 6.95 -11.64
C SER A 102 -31.96 6.25 -10.35
N CYS A 103 -30.97 5.91 -9.53
CA CYS A 103 -31.08 5.09 -8.31
C CYS A 103 -30.67 5.85 -7.05
N GLY A 104 -29.83 6.88 -7.19
CA GLY A 104 -29.37 7.68 -6.08
C GLY A 104 -30.53 8.48 -5.49
N ALA A 105 -30.92 8.17 -4.25
CA ALA A 105 -31.80 9.05 -3.49
C ALA A 105 -31.20 10.47 -3.43
N SER A 106 -32.06 11.49 -3.36
CA SER A 106 -31.62 12.89 -3.25
C SER A 106 -30.63 13.06 -2.09
N ASP A 107 -29.58 13.86 -2.28
CA ASP A 107 -28.61 14.15 -1.24
C ASP A 107 -29.32 14.61 0.04
N GLY A 108 -29.16 13.87 1.13
CA GLY A 108 -29.42 14.40 2.46
C GLY A 108 -28.53 15.62 2.66
N SER A 109 -29.10 16.73 3.10
CA SER A 109 -28.32 17.94 3.36
C SER A 109 -27.35 17.65 4.51
N ILE A 110 -26.05 17.77 4.25
CA ILE A 110 -25.05 17.79 5.33
C ILE A 110 -25.31 19.03 6.18
N ASP A 111 -25.27 18.87 7.50
CA ASP A 111 -25.25 20.00 8.43
C ASP A 111 -23.91 20.74 8.33
N SER A 112 -23.84 21.67 7.37
CA SER A 112 -22.64 22.44 7.07
C SER A 112 -22.18 23.32 8.23
N GLU A 113 -23.08 23.73 9.13
CA GLU A 113 -22.73 24.53 10.31
C GLU A 113 -21.89 23.69 11.30
N LYS A 114 -22.22 22.41 11.48
CA LYS A 114 -21.40 21.51 12.32
C LYS A 114 -20.01 21.28 11.74
N LEU A 115 -19.89 21.23 10.41
CA LEU A 115 -18.59 20.99 9.76
C LEU A 115 -17.60 22.16 9.88
N LYS A 116 -18.07 23.39 10.11
CA LYS A 116 -17.21 24.59 10.23
C LYS A 116 -16.21 24.51 11.37
N GLN A 117 -16.41 23.61 12.32
CA GLN A 117 -15.45 23.33 13.38
C GLN A 117 -14.13 22.76 12.85
N TRP A 118 -14.19 21.96 11.78
CA TRP A 118 -13.03 21.20 11.29
C TRP A 118 -12.61 21.57 9.87
N LEU A 119 -13.54 22.09 9.07
CA LEU A 119 -13.34 22.34 7.65
C LEU A 119 -13.53 23.81 7.30
N SER A 120 -12.76 24.28 6.32
CA SER A 120 -12.94 25.59 5.71
C SER A 120 -14.22 25.65 4.88
N GLU A 121 -14.71 26.86 4.60
CA GLU A 121 -15.86 27.05 3.70
C GLU A 121 -15.62 26.47 2.31
N GLU A 122 -14.39 26.58 1.80
CA GLU A 122 -13.98 25.98 0.53
C GLU A 122 -14.12 24.45 0.57
N GLN A 123 -13.60 23.80 1.62
CA GLN A 123 -13.72 22.35 1.79
C GLN A 123 -15.17 21.88 1.94
N ILE A 124 -16.00 22.62 2.69
CA ILE A 124 -17.44 22.32 2.80
C ILE A 124 -18.13 22.45 1.44
N SER A 125 -17.74 23.43 0.63
CA SER A 125 -18.27 23.58 -0.73
C SER A 125 -17.87 22.42 -1.65
N GLU A 126 -16.70 21.81 -1.45
CA GLU A 126 -16.26 20.59 -2.16
C GLU A 126 -17.04 19.34 -1.76
N LEU A 127 -17.62 19.30 -0.55
CA LEU A 127 -18.50 18.21 -0.11
C LEU A 127 -19.91 18.30 -0.70
N SER A 128 -20.27 19.47 -1.23
CA SER A 128 -21.62 19.77 -1.74
C SER A 128 -21.97 19.29 -3.16
N PRO A 129 -21.04 18.96 -4.09
CA PRO A 129 -21.43 18.48 -5.41
C PRO A 129 -22.23 17.18 -5.31
N GLY A 130 -23.48 17.20 -5.77
CA GLY A 130 -24.33 16.01 -5.84
C GLY A 130 -23.92 14.99 -6.92
N ARG A 131 -22.97 15.34 -7.79
CA ARG A 131 -22.44 14.45 -8.84
C ARG A 131 -21.08 13.88 -8.46
N PHE A 132 -20.80 12.68 -8.96
CA PHE A 132 -19.49 12.08 -8.84
C PHE A 132 -18.46 12.80 -9.72
N GLN A 133 -17.20 12.76 -9.29
CA GLN A 133 -16.03 13.33 -9.97
C GLN A 133 -15.00 12.25 -10.27
N LEU A 134 -13.99 12.57 -11.09
CA LEU A 134 -12.96 11.60 -11.48
C LEU A 134 -12.24 10.97 -10.26
N ARG A 135 -11.95 11.78 -9.23
CA ARG A 135 -11.32 11.31 -7.99
C ARG A 135 -12.16 10.29 -7.22
N ASP A 136 -13.47 10.33 -7.38
CA ASP A 136 -14.36 9.36 -6.74
C ASP A 136 -14.12 7.94 -7.30
N THR A 137 -13.70 7.82 -8.56
CA THR A 137 -13.33 6.52 -9.15
C THR A 137 -12.06 5.95 -8.50
N ASP A 138 -11.07 6.80 -8.26
CA ASP A 138 -9.85 6.44 -7.54
C ASP A 138 -10.15 6.06 -6.08
N HIS A 139 -11.07 6.76 -5.41
CA HIS A 139 -11.49 6.45 -4.04
C HIS A 139 -12.12 5.05 -3.92
N ILE A 140 -12.99 4.67 -4.86
CA ILE A 140 -13.59 3.34 -4.88
C ILE A 140 -12.50 2.28 -5.10
N ARG A 141 -11.62 2.47 -6.09
CA ARG A 141 -10.50 1.54 -6.34
C ARG A 141 -9.62 1.38 -5.11
N ASP A 142 -9.20 2.49 -4.50
CA ASP A 142 -8.28 2.50 -3.37
C ASP A 142 -8.95 1.83 -2.16
N SER A 143 -10.23 2.10 -1.89
CA SER A 143 -10.99 1.43 -0.81
C SER A 143 -11.10 -0.09 -1.02
N ILE A 144 -11.37 -0.55 -2.25
CA ILE A 144 -11.34 -1.99 -2.59
C ILE A 144 -9.95 -2.56 -2.35
N LEU A 145 -8.89 -1.87 -2.79
CA LEU A 145 -7.51 -2.32 -2.59
C LEU A 145 -7.15 -2.43 -1.11
N HIS A 146 -7.48 -1.43 -0.30
CA HIS A 146 -7.23 -1.44 1.13
C HIS A 146 -7.97 -2.56 1.84
N TYR A 147 -9.22 -2.84 1.44
CA TYR A 147 -10.00 -3.94 2.00
C TYR A 147 -9.37 -5.30 1.66
N LEU A 148 -8.96 -5.51 0.41
CA LEU A 148 -8.29 -6.76 0.00
C LEU A 148 -6.94 -6.95 0.71
N ILE A 149 -6.21 -5.87 0.96
CA ILE A 149 -4.99 -5.90 1.77
C ILE A 149 -5.32 -6.32 3.20
N TRP A 150 -6.32 -5.69 3.84
CA TRP A 150 -6.77 -6.08 5.18
C TRP A 150 -7.07 -7.57 5.25
N GLU A 151 -7.92 -8.08 4.34
CA GLU A 151 -8.31 -9.49 4.29
C GLU A 151 -7.10 -10.43 4.14
N THR A 152 -6.05 -9.97 3.45
CA THR A 152 -4.82 -10.73 3.24
C THR A 152 -3.93 -10.76 4.48
N VAL A 153 -3.72 -9.60 5.13
CA VAL A 153 -2.64 -9.44 6.11
C VAL A 153 -3.11 -9.60 7.55
N ALA A 154 -4.35 -9.21 7.84
CA ALA A 154 -4.89 -9.18 9.20
C ALA A 154 -5.76 -10.41 9.53
N THR A 155 -6.35 -11.07 8.53
CA THR A 155 -7.21 -12.22 8.76
C THR A 155 -6.44 -13.38 9.40
N GLY A 156 -7.06 -14.01 10.40
CA GLY A 156 -6.49 -15.18 11.09
C GLY A 156 -5.58 -14.87 12.27
N GLN A 157 -5.37 -13.59 12.61
CA GLN A 157 -4.69 -13.22 13.86
C GLN A 157 -5.65 -13.31 15.07
N ASP A 158 -5.09 -13.64 16.23
CA ASP A 158 -5.85 -13.97 17.45
C ASP A 158 -6.37 -12.72 18.18
N SER A 159 -5.73 -11.56 18.00
CA SER A 159 -6.10 -10.30 18.65
C SER A 159 -6.04 -9.10 17.70
N ASP A 160 -6.78 -8.04 18.02
CA ASP A 160 -6.81 -6.82 17.19
C ASP A 160 -5.43 -6.14 17.15
N ILE A 161 -4.67 -6.13 18.24
CA ILE A 161 -3.31 -5.59 18.22
C ILE A 161 -2.37 -6.37 17.28
N GLN A 162 -2.51 -7.70 17.20
CA GLN A 162 -1.76 -8.50 16.23
C GLN A 162 -2.17 -8.17 14.80
N ARG A 163 -3.46 -7.96 14.53
CA ARG A 163 -3.96 -7.50 13.22
C ARG A 163 -3.34 -6.17 12.84
N VAL A 164 -3.36 -5.20 13.76
CA VAL A 164 -2.76 -3.86 13.58
C VAL A 164 -1.26 -3.98 13.30
N LEU A 165 -0.53 -4.81 14.03
CA LEU A 165 0.89 -5.06 13.79
C LEU A 165 1.16 -5.63 12.39
N GLN A 166 0.35 -6.56 11.90
CA GLN A 166 0.50 -7.09 10.53
C GLN A 166 0.24 -6.02 9.46
N VAL A 167 -0.78 -5.17 9.65
CA VAL A 167 -1.06 -4.06 8.73
C VAL A 167 0.07 -3.03 8.75
N PHE A 168 0.61 -2.74 9.94
CA PHE A 168 1.76 -1.85 10.10
C PHE A 168 3.00 -2.41 9.36
N ASP A 169 3.37 -3.66 9.64
CA ASP A 169 4.46 -4.36 8.96
C ASP A 169 4.26 -4.34 7.43
N PHE A 170 3.03 -4.55 6.96
CA PHE A 170 2.71 -4.46 5.54
C PHE A 170 3.03 -3.06 4.98
N ALA A 171 2.57 -1.98 5.63
CA ALA A 171 2.80 -0.62 5.17
C ALA A 171 4.30 -0.28 5.13
N ILE A 172 5.07 -0.67 6.14
CA ILE A 172 6.52 -0.43 6.22
C ILE A 172 7.27 -1.19 5.12
N ASN A 173 6.93 -2.48 4.91
CA ASN A 173 7.64 -3.34 3.95
C ASN A 173 7.30 -3.03 2.49
N ASN A 174 6.13 -2.41 2.23
CA ASN A 174 5.66 -2.15 0.87
C ASN A 174 5.84 -0.71 0.39
N ILE A 175 6.12 0.23 1.27
CA ILE A 175 6.37 1.63 0.92
C ILE A 175 7.77 2.00 1.38
N ALA A 176 8.72 2.15 0.47
CA ALA A 176 10.03 2.71 0.77
C ALA A 176 9.94 4.22 1.04
N LEU A 177 10.67 4.71 2.04
CA LEU A 177 10.76 6.15 2.30
C LEU A 177 11.62 6.84 1.24
N VAL A 178 10.98 7.71 0.46
CA VAL A 178 11.60 8.57 -0.54
C VAL A 178 10.99 9.98 -0.36
N PRO A 179 11.55 10.83 0.51
CA PRO A 179 10.96 12.14 0.84
C PRO A 179 10.73 13.03 -0.37
N GLU A 180 11.58 12.91 -1.41
CA GLU A 180 11.52 13.73 -2.62
C GLU A 180 10.25 13.52 -3.45
N ILE A 181 9.55 12.40 -3.27
CA ILE A 181 8.31 12.12 -4.00
C ILE A 181 7.06 12.61 -3.28
N GLY A 182 7.17 13.14 -2.05
CA GLY A 182 6.02 13.67 -1.32
C GLY A 182 5.28 14.80 -2.07
N GLN A 183 6.02 15.54 -2.89
CA GLN A 183 5.49 16.59 -3.75
C GLN A 183 4.78 16.06 -5.00
N LEU A 184 4.85 14.76 -5.32
CA LEU A 184 4.24 14.25 -6.55
C LEU A 184 2.72 14.09 -6.46
N GLY A 185 2.12 14.24 -5.28
CA GLY A 185 0.67 14.12 -5.12
C GLY A 185 0.12 12.73 -5.47
N LEU A 186 0.91 11.67 -5.24
CA LEU A 186 0.54 10.30 -5.65
C LEU A 186 -0.72 9.80 -4.95
N THR A 187 -1.55 9.02 -5.64
CA THR A 187 -2.65 8.27 -5.01
C THR A 187 -2.14 7.13 -4.13
N SER A 188 -2.99 6.58 -3.25
CA SER A 188 -2.61 5.44 -2.41
C SER A 188 -2.27 4.21 -3.27
N HIS A 189 -3.05 3.96 -4.32
CA HIS A 189 -2.74 2.93 -5.32
C HIS A 189 -1.40 3.16 -6.02
N GLN A 190 -1.04 4.40 -6.40
CA GLN A 190 0.27 4.69 -7.00
C GLN A 190 1.41 4.45 -6.01
N ASN A 191 1.28 4.91 -4.77
CA ASN A 191 2.25 4.65 -3.70
C ASN A 191 2.49 3.15 -3.52
N LEU A 192 1.43 2.33 -3.45
CA LEU A 192 1.52 0.87 -3.31
C LEU A 192 2.12 0.19 -4.54
N LYS A 193 1.65 0.59 -5.73
CA LYS A 193 2.12 0.03 -7.00
C LYS A 193 3.59 0.31 -7.21
N TRP A 194 4.03 1.55 -6.99
CA TRP A 194 5.44 1.92 -7.12
C TRP A 194 6.24 1.43 -5.92
N GLY A 195 5.60 1.33 -4.76
CA GLY A 195 6.14 0.91 -3.48
C GLY A 195 7.04 1.94 -2.82
N MET A 196 6.65 3.20 -2.91
CA MET A 196 7.39 4.33 -2.37
C MET A 196 6.45 5.46 -1.93
N GLY A 197 6.90 6.21 -0.93
CA GLY A 197 6.17 7.34 -0.37
C GLY A 197 6.98 8.05 0.72
N THR A 198 6.38 9.01 1.37
CA THR A 198 6.91 9.64 2.60
C THR A 198 6.47 8.88 3.87
N ALA A 199 6.87 9.37 5.05
CA ALA A 199 6.41 8.81 6.32
C ALA A 199 4.90 9.03 6.52
N GLU A 200 4.40 10.17 6.04
CA GLU A 200 2.99 10.52 6.00
C GLU A 200 2.23 9.61 5.05
N ASP A 201 2.79 9.26 3.88
CA ASP A 201 2.18 8.27 2.97
C ASP A 201 1.99 6.91 3.64
N ARG A 202 2.99 6.46 4.40
CA ARG A 202 2.89 5.23 5.19
C ARG A 202 1.81 5.33 6.25
N ALA A 203 1.70 6.47 6.95
CA ALA A 203 0.68 6.68 7.97
C ALA A 203 -0.72 6.72 7.39
N LEU A 204 -0.91 7.43 6.28
CA LEU A 204 -2.20 7.47 5.59
C LEU A 204 -2.61 6.09 5.08
N LEU A 205 -1.69 5.36 4.43
CA LEU A 205 -1.95 3.98 4.00
C LEU A 205 -2.29 3.06 5.17
N PHE A 206 -1.53 3.15 6.27
CA PHE A 206 -1.77 2.35 7.48
C PHE A 206 -3.17 2.61 8.03
N ALA A 207 -3.54 3.88 8.20
CA ALA A 207 -4.86 4.29 8.66
C ALA A 207 -5.97 3.86 7.70
N ASP A 208 -5.79 4.03 6.39
CA ASP A 208 -6.77 3.67 5.37
C ASP A 208 -7.08 2.16 5.36
N ILE A 209 -6.08 1.31 5.59
CA ILE A 209 -6.28 -0.15 5.69
C ILE A 209 -7.02 -0.48 7.00
N LEU A 210 -6.62 0.11 8.14
CA LEU A 210 -7.30 -0.09 9.43
C LEU A 210 -8.77 0.32 9.37
N ARG A 211 -9.07 1.44 8.70
CA ARG A 211 -10.42 1.95 8.51
C ARG A 211 -11.34 0.92 7.87
N GLN A 212 -10.85 0.07 6.97
CA GLN A 212 -11.66 -0.98 6.32
C GLN A 212 -12.24 -2.00 7.31
N ASN A 213 -11.70 -2.08 8.53
CA ASN A 213 -12.26 -2.88 9.63
C ASN A 213 -12.79 -2.02 10.80
N ARG A 214 -13.09 -0.73 10.54
CA ARG A 214 -13.57 0.22 11.55
C ARG A 214 -12.64 0.36 12.76
N ILE A 215 -11.34 0.21 12.54
CA ILE A 215 -10.32 0.53 13.55
C ILE A 215 -9.92 1.99 13.34
N ASP A 216 -10.27 2.82 14.31
CA ASP A 216 -10.00 4.25 14.26
C ASP A 216 -8.51 4.53 14.52
N SER A 217 -7.99 5.56 13.86
CA SER A 217 -6.62 6.02 14.03
C SER A 217 -6.50 7.53 13.92
N CYS A 218 -5.47 8.09 14.54
CA CYS A 218 -5.21 9.52 14.59
C CYS A 218 -3.70 9.81 14.55
N ILE A 219 -3.34 11.06 14.27
CA ILE A 219 -2.00 11.56 14.50
C ILE A 219 -1.93 12.14 15.91
N VAL A 220 -0.91 11.76 16.66
CA VAL A 220 -0.62 12.25 18.01
C VAL A 220 0.61 13.14 17.95
N ARG A 221 0.47 14.40 18.38
CA ARG A 221 1.53 15.41 18.43
C ARG A 221 1.59 16.10 19.79
N PRO A 222 2.77 16.54 20.27
CA PRO A 222 2.84 17.47 21.38
C PRO A 222 2.07 18.77 21.11
N LYS A 223 1.31 19.25 22.08
CA LYS A 223 0.57 20.52 21.96
C LYS A 223 1.54 21.70 21.87
N GLY A 224 1.24 22.67 20.99
CA GLY A 224 2.11 23.82 20.73
C GLY A 224 3.29 23.53 19.77
N GLY A 225 3.56 22.26 19.45
CA GLY A 225 4.47 21.83 18.38
C GLY A 225 3.75 21.70 17.05
N VAL A 226 3.15 22.78 16.54
CA VAL A 226 2.30 22.76 15.33
C VAL A 226 3.05 23.19 14.07
N SER A 227 4.38 22.98 14.03
CA SER A 227 5.07 23.05 12.75
C SER A 227 4.87 21.72 12.02
N GLU A 228 4.76 21.73 10.69
CA GLU A 228 4.69 20.50 9.89
C GLU A 228 5.88 19.56 10.15
N GLN A 229 7.00 20.11 10.61
CA GLN A 229 8.23 19.39 10.94
C GLN A 229 8.25 18.82 12.36
N SER A 230 7.24 19.14 13.18
CA SER A 230 7.19 18.63 14.54
C SER A 230 7.03 17.12 14.50
N PRO A 231 7.70 16.38 15.39
CA PRO A 231 7.61 14.92 15.41
C PRO A 231 6.20 14.48 15.80
N TRP A 232 5.81 13.30 15.32
CA TRP A 232 4.46 12.77 15.48
C TRP A 232 4.45 11.24 15.49
N LEU A 233 3.37 10.68 16.00
CA LEU A 233 3.08 9.24 16.00
C LEU A 233 1.70 9.00 15.41
N VAL A 234 1.48 7.79 14.89
CA VAL A 234 0.12 7.30 14.63
C VAL A 234 -0.37 6.64 15.91
N GLY A 235 -1.49 7.14 16.43
CA GLY A 235 -2.28 6.48 17.47
C GLY A 235 -3.33 5.58 16.84
N VAL A 236 -3.34 4.30 17.19
CA VAL A 236 -4.38 3.34 16.80
C VAL A 236 -5.25 3.03 18.00
N ILE A 237 -6.55 3.16 17.84
CA ILE A 237 -7.47 3.12 18.97
C ILE A 237 -8.12 1.75 19.02
N LEU A 238 -7.81 1.03 20.09
CA LEU A 238 -8.40 -0.26 20.41
C LEU A 238 -9.10 -0.16 21.76
N ARG A 239 -9.78 -1.24 22.17
CA ARG A 239 -10.52 -1.31 23.43
C ARG A 239 -9.70 -0.89 24.65
N ASP A 240 -8.41 -1.24 24.66
CA ASP A 240 -7.53 -1.10 25.82
C ASP A 240 -6.72 0.20 25.81
N GLY A 241 -6.85 1.04 24.77
CA GLY A 241 -6.22 2.35 24.71
C GLY A 241 -5.77 2.78 23.32
N VAL A 242 -4.90 3.79 23.30
CA VAL A 242 -4.34 4.39 22.09
C VAL A 242 -2.91 3.88 21.89
N TYR A 243 -2.74 2.88 21.02
CA TYR A 243 -1.46 2.24 20.73
C TYR A 243 -0.63 3.10 19.78
N LEU A 244 0.67 3.24 20.05
CA LEU A 244 1.52 4.21 19.36
C LEU A 244 2.46 3.56 18.35
N PHE A 245 2.51 4.13 17.15
CA PHE A 245 3.32 3.65 16.03
C PHE A 245 4.11 4.80 15.38
N SER A 246 5.36 4.55 14.99
CA SER A 246 6.15 5.49 14.21
C SER A 246 6.39 4.97 12.79
N THR A 247 5.67 5.51 11.81
CA THR A 247 5.86 5.16 10.39
C THR A 247 7.16 5.71 9.80
N GLN A 248 7.70 6.75 10.42
CA GLN A 248 9.01 7.32 10.08
C GLN A 248 10.14 6.39 10.49
N LEU A 249 10.14 5.90 11.74
CA LEU A 249 11.11 4.90 12.19
C LEU A 249 10.82 3.50 11.62
N GLY A 250 9.59 3.27 11.15
CA GLY A 250 9.14 1.97 10.67
C GLY A 250 9.02 0.94 11.78
N MET A 251 8.65 1.36 12.99
CA MET A 251 8.47 0.48 14.14
C MET A 251 7.29 0.94 15.03
N PRO A 252 6.56 -0.01 15.65
CA PRO A 252 5.71 0.31 16.80
C PRO A 252 6.53 0.87 17.95
N ILE A 253 5.92 1.65 18.84
CA ILE A 253 6.57 2.06 20.08
C ILE A 253 6.56 0.86 21.04
N PRO A 254 7.69 0.35 21.53
CA PRO A 254 7.72 -0.78 22.45
C PRO A 254 7.08 -0.45 23.79
N GLY A 255 6.18 -1.30 24.29
CA GLY A 255 5.59 -1.18 25.62
C GLY A 255 6.52 -1.64 26.75
N LEU A 256 6.02 -1.54 27.99
CA LEU A 256 6.78 -1.88 29.20
C LEU A 256 7.06 -3.38 29.34
N GLU A 257 6.19 -4.22 28.79
CA GLU A 257 6.29 -5.68 28.88
C GLU A 257 6.98 -6.28 27.65
N GLN A 258 7.57 -5.45 26.80
CA GLN A 258 8.25 -5.91 25.60
C GLN A 258 9.38 -6.88 25.93
N ASP A 259 9.26 -8.10 25.40
CA ASP A 259 10.31 -9.12 25.49
C ASP A 259 11.60 -8.65 24.80
N ASN A 260 12.67 -8.53 25.59
CA ASN A 260 13.99 -8.16 25.13
C ASN A 260 14.70 -9.28 24.35
N ALA A 261 14.19 -10.52 24.43
CA ALA A 261 14.69 -11.66 23.68
C ALA A 261 14.08 -11.76 22.28
N SER A 262 13.10 -10.91 21.95
CA SER A 262 12.47 -10.87 20.64
C SER A 262 12.88 -9.64 19.84
N TYR A 263 13.31 -9.87 18.60
CA TYR A 263 13.51 -8.76 17.67
C TYR A 263 12.18 -8.08 17.31
N ALA A 264 11.10 -8.86 17.13
CA ALA A 264 9.79 -8.31 16.81
C ALA A 264 9.19 -7.61 18.04
N ILE A 265 8.61 -6.44 17.82
CA ILE A 265 7.81 -5.75 18.83
C ILE A 265 6.44 -6.42 18.84
N THR A 266 6.11 -7.00 19.99
CA THR A 266 4.85 -7.73 20.22
C THR A 266 4.00 -7.04 21.27
N ASP A 267 4.64 -6.26 22.15
CA ASP A 267 3.99 -5.38 23.11
C ASP A 267 4.17 -3.94 22.65
N VAL A 268 3.06 -3.27 22.34
CA VAL A 268 3.05 -1.91 21.79
C VAL A 268 2.58 -0.96 22.87
N ALA A 269 3.37 0.09 23.12
CA ALA A 269 3.06 1.08 24.13
C ALA A 269 1.77 1.82 23.79
N THR A 270 0.96 2.03 24.81
CA THR A 270 -0.18 2.95 24.75
C THR A 270 0.24 4.37 25.11
N LEU A 271 -0.55 5.35 24.69
CA LEU A 271 -0.39 6.75 25.12
C LEU A 271 -0.45 6.89 26.65
N GLU A 272 -1.24 6.06 27.33
CA GLU A 272 -1.34 6.08 28.80
C GLU A 272 -0.05 5.60 29.46
N GLU A 273 0.56 4.52 28.97
CA GLU A 273 1.86 4.05 29.45
C GLU A 273 2.95 5.09 29.21
N VAL A 274 3.03 5.63 27.99
CA VAL A 274 4.02 6.64 27.62
C VAL A 274 3.91 7.92 28.44
N THR A 275 2.70 8.27 28.91
CA THR A 275 2.49 9.46 29.75
C THR A 275 2.63 9.18 31.26
N SER A 276 2.64 7.91 31.64
CA SER A 276 2.77 7.48 33.04
C SER A 276 4.19 7.07 33.40
N ASP A 277 4.98 6.59 32.44
CA ASP A 277 6.33 6.08 32.66
C ASP A 277 7.33 6.64 31.62
N GLU A 278 8.24 7.50 32.08
CA GLU A 278 9.29 8.11 31.26
C GLU A 278 10.24 7.08 30.63
N SER A 279 10.39 5.90 31.25
CA SER A 279 11.30 4.86 30.76
C SER A 279 10.92 4.33 29.39
N VAL A 280 9.62 4.36 29.02
CA VAL A 280 9.14 3.94 27.70
C VAL A 280 9.80 4.79 26.60
N ILE A 281 9.80 6.11 26.77
CA ILE A 281 10.44 7.04 25.83
C ILE A 281 11.96 7.03 25.99
N ALA A 282 12.48 6.95 27.21
CA ALA A 282 13.92 6.92 27.45
C ALA A 282 14.60 5.71 26.77
N ASN A 283 13.90 4.57 26.66
CA ASN A 283 14.40 3.38 25.96
C ASN A 283 14.58 3.61 24.45
N LEU A 284 13.85 4.57 23.88
CA LEU A 284 14.00 5.01 22.49
C LEU A 284 15.15 5.99 22.29
N ASN A 285 15.82 6.47 23.34
CA ASN A 285 17.05 7.25 23.19
C ASN A 285 18.18 6.32 22.72
N LEU A 286 18.99 6.79 21.78
CA LEU A 286 20.22 6.10 21.40
C LEU A 286 21.28 6.26 22.48
N ASP A 287 21.46 7.50 22.94
CA ASP A 287 22.32 7.93 24.04
C ASP A 287 21.84 9.31 24.54
N ASP A 288 22.56 9.89 25.50
CA ASP A 288 22.23 11.19 26.11
C ASP A 288 22.34 12.38 25.13
N GLU A 289 23.13 12.25 24.06
CA GLU A 289 23.35 13.29 23.05
C GLU A 289 22.35 13.19 21.89
N HIS A 290 21.75 12.01 21.70
CA HIS A 290 20.81 11.69 20.64
C HIS A 290 19.45 11.21 21.21
N PRO A 291 18.69 12.12 21.85
CA PRO A 291 17.38 11.79 22.41
C PRO A 291 16.34 11.57 21.31
N PHE A 292 15.30 10.79 21.62
CA PHE A 292 14.16 10.62 20.74
C PHE A 292 13.43 11.96 20.57
N PRO A 293 13.00 12.34 19.35
CA PRO A 293 12.42 13.66 19.12
C PRO A 293 11.15 13.97 19.95
N LEU A 294 10.42 12.96 20.40
CA LEU A 294 9.28 13.13 21.30
C LEU A 294 9.73 12.89 22.74
N THR A 295 9.43 13.85 23.61
CA THR A 295 9.77 13.79 25.03
C THR A 295 8.57 13.34 25.86
N PHE A 296 8.85 12.78 27.04
CA PHE A 296 7.84 12.40 28.03
C PHE A 296 6.89 13.57 28.35
N ASP A 297 7.44 14.74 28.67
CA ASP A 297 6.64 15.92 28.99
C ASP A 297 5.83 16.43 27.78
N GLY A 298 6.37 16.31 26.56
CA GLY A 298 5.67 16.69 25.34
C GLY A 298 4.46 15.79 25.04
N LEU A 299 4.45 14.56 25.51
CA LEU A 299 3.35 13.61 25.30
C LEU A 299 2.27 13.66 26.39
N LYS A 300 2.49 14.40 27.49
CA LYS A 300 1.45 14.62 28.53
C LYS A 300 0.34 15.55 28.07
N ASP A 301 0.65 16.49 27.18
CA ASP A 301 -0.30 17.43 26.59
C ASP A 301 -0.21 17.32 25.07
N VAL A 302 -1.14 16.57 24.48
CA VAL A 302 -1.13 16.25 23.04
C VAL A 302 -2.26 16.91 22.28
N SER A 303 -1.98 17.22 21.01
CA SER A 303 -2.97 17.50 19.98
C SER A 303 -3.26 16.20 19.23
N ILE A 304 -4.55 15.96 18.97
CA ILE A 304 -5.03 14.80 18.21
C ILE A 304 -5.55 15.31 16.85
N GLU A 305 -4.95 14.82 15.78
CA GLU A 305 -5.36 15.14 14.41
C GLU A 305 -6.04 13.92 13.79
N MET A 306 -7.28 14.07 13.37
CA MET A 306 -8.07 13.06 12.70
C MET A 306 -7.50 12.77 11.31
N ILE A 307 -7.30 11.50 11.00
CA ILE A 307 -6.85 11.07 9.67
C ILE A 307 -8.08 10.92 8.79
N GLY A 308 -8.20 11.76 7.77
CA GLY A 308 -9.29 11.66 6.82
C GLY A 308 -9.17 12.64 5.68
N TYR A 309 -10.15 12.60 4.79
CA TYR A 309 -10.17 13.41 3.61
C TYR A 309 -11.56 13.54 2.97
N PRO A 310 -11.78 14.53 2.08
CA PRO A 310 -13.11 14.84 1.54
C PRO A 310 -13.84 13.62 1.01
N GLU A 311 -13.20 12.74 0.24
CA GLU A 311 -13.86 11.58 -0.35
C GLU A 311 -14.45 10.60 0.69
N LEU A 312 -13.94 10.58 1.93
CA LEU A 312 -14.53 9.80 3.02
C LEU A 312 -15.82 10.42 3.58
N TRP A 313 -15.99 11.73 3.42
CA TRP A 313 -17.04 12.51 4.06
C TRP A 313 -18.20 12.86 3.12
N LEU A 314 -18.12 12.43 1.86
CA LEU A 314 -19.14 12.73 0.86
C LEU A 314 -20.41 11.89 1.09
N PRO A 315 -21.58 12.51 1.25
CA PRO A 315 -22.85 11.79 1.43
C PRO A 315 -23.19 10.85 0.28
N ARG A 316 -22.77 11.19 -0.94
CA ARG A 316 -22.95 10.30 -2.10
C ARG A 316 -22.27 8.95 -1.91
N PHE A 317 -21.16 8.88 -1.18
CA PHE A 317 -20.54 7.61 -0.82
C PHE A 317 -21.26 6.88 0.32
N SER A 318 -21.89 7.59 1.27
CA SER A 318 -22.77 6.94 2.25
C SER A 318 -23.90 6.19 1.54
N ARG A 319 -24.58 6.85 0.60
CA ARG A 319 -25.66 6.23 -0.19
C ARG A 319 -25.17 5.11 -1.10
N PHE A 320 -24.07 5.31 -1.81
CA PHE A 320 -23.53 4.26 -2.67
C PHE A 320 -23.11 3.04 -1.83
N GLN A 321 -22.58 3.26 -0.63
CA GLN A 321 -22.22 2.19 0.30
C GLN A 321 -23.43 1.35 0.76
N THR A 322 -24.60 1.95 0.98
CA THR A 322 -25.80 1.19 1.36
C THR A 322 -26.36 0.33 0.24
N GLN A 323 -25.98 0.60 -1.01
CA GLN A 323 -26.36 -0.18 -2.19
C GLN A 323 -25.30 -1.20 -2.61
N LEU A 324 -24.19 -1.32 -1.87
CA LEU A 324 -23.19 -2.34 -2.17
C LEU A 324 -23.78 -3.74 -2.00
N PRO A 325 -23.44 -4.69 -2.89
CA PRO A 325 -23.78 -6.10 -2.71
C PRO A 325 -23.33 -6.63 -1.35
N LEU A 326 -24.07 -7.60 -0.78
CA LEU A 326 -23.79 -8.14 0.56
C LEU A 326 -22.40 -8.77 0.71
N ASP A 327 -21.78 -9.22 -0.39
CA ASP A 327 -20.42 -9.75 -0.43
C ASP A 327 -19.34 -8.66 -0.56
N SER A 328 -19.73 -7.43 -0.86
CA SER A 328 -18.85 -6.26 -0.93
C SER A 328 -18.74 -5.59 0.44
N LYS A 329 -17.67 -5.91 1.18
CA LYS A 329 -17.48 -5.49 2.58
C LYS A 329 -16.55 -4.29 2.78
N PHE A 330 -16.12 -3.63 1.71
CA PHE A 330 -15.24 -2.47 1.81
C PHE A 330 -16.02 -1.21 2.18
N LEU A 331 -15.35 -0.29 2.88
CA LEU A 331 -15.92 0.98 3.33
C LEU A 331 -15.51 2.13 2.41
N LEU A 332 -16.51 2.84 1.90
CA LEU A 332 -16.38 4.05 1.09
C LEU A 332 -16.66 5.33 1.89
N TYR A 333 -17.48 5.25 2.94
CA TYR A 333 -17.92 6.40 3.72
C TYR A 333 -17.50 6.28 5.19
N ASP A 334 -16.99 7.38 5.73
CA ASP A 334 -16.66 7.53 7.15
C ASP A 334 -16.82 9.01 7.57
N GLY A 335 -18.06 9.40 7.89
CA GLY A 335 -18.45 10.79 8.09
C GLY A 335 -17.82 11.47 9.31
N LEU A 336 -17.79 12.81 9.28
CA LEU A 336 -17.39 13.65 10.42
C LEU A 336 -18.53 13.95 11.40
N ILE A 337 -19.77 13.68 11.02
CA ILE A 337 -20.98 13.98 11.81
C ILE A 337 -21.76 12.67 11.99
N ASP A 338 -22.36 12.50 13.16
CA ASP A 338 -23.33 11.44 13.43
C ASP A 338 -24.51 11.49 12.44
N ASP A 339 -24.78 10.38 11.78
CA ASP A 339 -25.87 10.24 10.83
C ASP A 339 -26.53 8.84 10.93
N GLU A 340 -27.38 8.51 9.95
CA GLU A 340 -28.02 7.19 9.88
C GLU A 340 -27.01 6.04 9.66
N SER A 341 -25.82 6.35 9.15
CA SER A 341 -24.72 5.41 8.92
C SER A 341 -23.95 5.08 10.21
N GLY A 342 -24.06 5.93 11.25
CA GLY A 342 -23.50 5.72 12.57
C GLY A 342 -22.86 6.97 13.18
N GLN A 343 -21.98 6.75 14.17
CA GLN A 343 -21.22 7.83 14.80
C GLN A 343 -20.14 8.36 13.85
N GLY A 344 -20.01 9.69 13.79
CA GLY A 344 -18.93 10.37 13.09
C GLY A 344 -17.58 10.15 13.77
N LEU A 345 -16.50 10.29 13.01
CA LEU A 345 -15.14 10.08 13.51
C LEU A 345 -14.82 10.86 14.81
N PRO A 346 -15.13 12.17 14.94
CA PRO A 346 -14.89 12.91 16.19
C PRO A 346 -15.53 12.25 17.42
N THR A 347 -16.81 11.89 17.31
CA THR A 347 -17.60 11.29 18.39
C THR A 347 -17.06 9.90 18.76
N ARG A 348 -16.62 9.10 17.77
CA ARG A 348 -15.96 7.80 18.03
C ARG A 348 -14.65 7.98 18.79
N LEU A 349 -13.80 8.92 18.37
CA LEU A 349 -12.52 9.22 19.04
C LEU A 349 -12.71 9.68 20.49
N VAL A 350 -13.68 10.55 20.75
CA VAL A 350 -14.01 11.00 22.12
C VAL A 350 -14.54 9.84 22.97
N THR A 351 -15.43 9.01 22.40
CA THR A 351 -15.99 7.86 23.11
C THR A 351 -14.90 6.83 23.47
N GLN A 352 -14.06 6.46 22.50
CA GLN A 352 -13.01 5.46 22.69
C GLN A 352 -11.85 5.95 23.56
N SER A 353 -11.60 7.26 23.61
CA SER A 353 -10.64 7.85 24.54
C SER A 353 -11.17 7.96 25.98
N ASN A 354 -12.36 7.40 26.27
CA ASN A 354 -13.05 7.53 27.56
C ASN A 354 -13.24 8.99 28.00
N GLY A 355 -13.48 9.89 27.04
CA GLY A 355 -13.66 11.32 27.29
C GLY A 355 -12.39 12.08 27.69
N LYS A 356 -11.20 11.48 27.55
CA LYS A 356 -9.92 12.18 27.72
C LYS A 356 -9.76 13.31 26.71
N TRP A 357 -10.36 13.17 25.53
CA TRP A 357 -10.41 14.20 24.50
C TRP A 357 -11.82 14.74 24.37
N LYS A 358 -11.91 15.98 23.88
CA LYS A 358 -13.17 16.59 23.50
C LYS A 358 -13.18 16.85 22.01
N GLU A 359 -14.37 16.87 21.40
CA GLU A 359 -14.51 17.12 19.97
C GLU A 359 -13.91 18.47 19.54
N GLU A 360 -14.05 19.50 20.40
CA GLU A 360 -13.50 20.85 20.22
C GLU A 360 -11.97 20.91 20.17
N ASP A 361 -11.29 19.90 20.71
CA ASP A 361 -9.83 19.79 20.73
C ASP A 361 -9.28 18.95 19.55
N LEU A 362 -10.16 18.32 18.76
CA LEU A 362 -9.77 17.52 17.60
C LEU A 362 -9.63 18.39 16.35
N THR A 363 -8.55 18.19 15.60
CA THR A 363 -8.32 18.87 14.31
C THR A 363 -8.22 17.86 13.17
N ILE A 364 -8.24 18.32 11.92
CA ILE A 364 -8.01 17.45 10.74
C ILE A 364 -6.53 17.45 10.42
N TRP A 365 -5.95 16.27 10.21
CA TRP A 365 -4.59 16.17 9.72
C TRP A 365 -4.49 16.74 8.30
N SER A 366 -3.69 17.79 8.12
CA SER A 366 -3.67 18.55 6.87
C SER A 366 -2.98 17.84 5.69
N TYR A 367 -2.18 16.80 5.94
CA TYR A 367 -1.37 16.17 4.90
C TYR A 367 -2.18 15.62 3.71
N PRO A 368 -3.26 14.81 3.91
CA PRO A 368 -4.04 14.30 2.79
C PRO A 368 -4.68 15.42 1.97
N LEU A 369 -5.05 16.54 2.61
CA LEU A 369 -5.64 17.70 1.95
C LEU A 369 -4.61 18.40 1.04
N LYS A 370 -3.41 18.67 1.55
CA LYS A 370 -2.32 19.28 0.76
C LYS A 370 -1.90 18.42 -0.41
N LYS A 371 -1.91 17.10 -0.23
CA LYS A 371 -1.59 16.15 -1.31
C LYS A 371 -2.54 16.24 -2.51
N ARG A 372 -3.76 16.77 -2.30
CA ARG A 372 -4.77 16.97 -3.35
C ARG A 372 -4.64 18.27 -4.10
N GLU A 373 -3.94 19.25 -3.55
CA GLU A 373 -3.73 20.53 -4.23
C GLU A 373 -3.02 20.24 -5.56
N LYS A 374 -3.41 20.94 -6.63
CA LYS A 374 -2.78 20.71 -7.94
C LYS A 374 -1.29 20.99 -7.82
N VAL A 375 -0.47 19.97 -8.03
CA VAL A 375 0.98 20.13 -8.03
C VAL A 375 1.48 20.32 -9.45
N ASP A 376 2.04 21.50 -9.71
CA ASP A 376 2.82 21.74 -10.90
C ASP A 376 4.17 21.02 -10.76
N LEU A 377 4.30 19.88 -11.44
CA LEU A 377 5.52 19.09 -11.40
C LEU A 377 6.64 19.78 -12.18
N SER A 378 7.82 19.89 -11.56
CA SER A 378 9.05 20.23 -12.29
C SER A 378 9.39 19.18 -13.34
N GLU A 379 10.20 19.54 -14.33
CA GLU A 379 10.66 18.61 -15.37
C GLU A 379 11.33 17.35 -14.78
N GLN A 380 12.12 17.52 -13.72
CA GLN A 380 12.75 16.40 -13.01
C GLN A 380 11.71 15.49 -12.35
N GLN A 381 10.69 16.06 -11.71
CA GLN A 381 9.59 15.30 -11.10
C GLN A 381 8.77 14.56 -12.16
N GLN A 382 8.47 15.22 -13.27
CA GLN A 382 7.78 14.58 -14.39
C GLN A 382 8.60 13.40 -14.95
N GLN A 383 9.92 13.55 -15.04
CA GLN A 383 10.79 12.45 -15.46
C GLN A 383 10.76 11.28 -14.48
N ILE A 384 10.78 11.54 -13.17
CA ILE A 384 10.62 10.50 -12.13
C ILE A 384 9.31 9.76 -12.35
N VAL A 385 8.18 10.47 -12.46
CA VAL A 385 6.86 9.89 -12.72
C VAL A 385 6.87 9.04 -13.99
N ASN A 386 7.49 9.54 -15.06
CA ASN A 386 7.57 8.84 -16.35
C ASN A 386 8.42 7.56 -16.26
N VAL A 387 9.56 7.58 -15.57
CA VAL A 387 10.42 6.40 -15.39
C VAL A 387 9.73 5.35 -14.52
N PHE A 388 9.16 5.75 -13.39
CA PHE A 388 8.47 4.81 -12.51
C PHE A 388 7.23 4.22 -13.18
N SER A 389 6.33 5.06 -13.70
CA SER A 389 5.15 4.59 -14.43
C SER A 389 5.51 3.71 -15.62
N GLY A 390 6.51 4.13 -16.41
CA GLY A 390 7.03 3.39 -17.55
C GLY A 390 7.59 2.03 -17.18
N SER A 391 8.31 1.91 -16.05
CA SER A 391 8.89 0.64 -15.59
C SER A 391 7.84 -0.43 -15.26
N PHE A 392 6.65 -0.06 -14.79
CA PHE A 392 5.58 -1.05 -14.55
C PHE A 392 4.88 -1.49 -15.84
N ARG A 393 5.11 -0.75 -16.93
CA ARG A 393 4.68 -1.04 -18.31
C ARG A 393 5.84 -1.53 -19.19
N ALA A 394 7.01 -1.77 -18.59
CA ALA A 394 8.21 -2.17 -19.31
C ALA A 394 8.22 -3.67 -19.50
N TYR A 395 7.67 -4.05 -20.65
CA TYR A 395 7.85 -5.33 -21.30
C TYR A 395 7.50 -5.05 -22.76
N PHE A 396 8.53 -4.99 -23.60
CA PHE A 396 8.43 -4.50 -24.96
C PHE A 396 8.54 -5.67 -25.93
N GLU A 397 7.42 -6.01 -26.54
CA GLU A 397 7.42 -6.89 -27.71
C GLU A 397 7.76 -6.01 -28.93
N GLY A 398 8.89 -6.30 -29.56
CA GLY A 398 9.33 -5.65 -30.78
C GLY A 398 8.88 -6.43 -32.00
N ALA A 399 8.02 -5.84 -32.81
CA ALA A 399 7.74 -6.33 -34.16
C ALA A 399 8.47 -5.43 -35.17
N GLN A 400 9.21 -6.04 -36.10
CA GLN A 400 9.68 -5.32 -37.28
C GLN A 400 8.50 -5.12 -38.22
N GLU A 401 8.20 -3.87 -38.53
CA GLU A 401 7.19 -3.47 -39.49
C GLU A 401 7.89 -2.71 -40.63
N ILE A 402 7.53 -3.02 -41.87
CA ILE A 402 8.07 -2.31 -43.04
C ILE A 402 7.07 -1.20 -43.37
N GLU A 403 7.44 0.04 -43.04
CA GLU A 403 6.67 1.24 -43.41
C GLU A 403 7.32 1.87 -44.65
N GLY A 404 6.81 1.51 -45.83
CA GLY A 404 7.39 1.94 -47.11
C GLY A 404 8.73 1.25 -47.39
N ASN A 405 9.82 2.01 -47.42
CA ASN A 405 11.19 1.51 -47.62
C ASN A 405 12.01 1.46 -46.32
N GLU A 406 11.42 1.84 -45.19
CA GLU A 406 12.10 1.86 -43.89
C GLU A 406 11.61 0.70 -43.01
N THR A 407 12.54 0.06 -42.30
CA THR A 407 12.19 -0.92 -41.25
C THR A 407 12.00 -0.16 -39.94
N VAL A 408 10.76 -0.11 -39.46
CA VAL A 408 10.39 0.50 -38.18
C VAL A 408 10.17 -0.60 -37.16
N PHE A 409 10.68 -0.40 -35.94
CA PHE A 409 10.37 -1.29 -34.82
C PHE A 409 9.16 -0.74 -34.08
N LYS A 410 8.04 -1.47 -34.16
CA LYS A 410 6.86 -1.18 -33.36
C LYS A 410 6.99 -1.88 -32.01
N LEU A 411 6.99 -1.07 -30.95
CA LEU A 411 7.09 -1.54 -29.59
C LEU A 411 5.70 -1.61 -28.98
N THR A 412 5.31 -2.78 -28.47
CA THR A 412 4.08 -2.94 -27.68
C THR A 412 4.45 -3.05 -26.20
N HIS A 413 3.93 -2.15 -25.39
CA HIS A 413 4.11 -2.20 -23.94
C HIS A 413 3.22 -3.27 -23.31
N SER A 414 3.70 -3.90 -22.25
CA SER A 414 2.90 -4.78 -21.40
C SER A 414 2.99 -4.36 -19.95
N ASN A 415 1.83 -4.27 -19.30
CA ASN A 415 1.70 -3.98 -17.87
C ASN A 415 1.86 -5.25 -17.02
N ALA A 416 2.67 -6.22 -17.45
CA ALA A 416 2.86 -7.48 -16.73
C ALA A 416 3.48 -7.26 -15.34
N VAL A 417 4.49 -6.39 -15.23
CA VAL A 417 5.12 -6.05 -13.94
C VAL A 417 4.10 -5.39 -13.02
N GLY A 418 3.35 -4.40 -13.51
CA GLY A 418 2.28 -3.75 -12.76
C GLY A 418 1.19 -4.70 -12.26
N ARG A 419 0.68 -5.59 -13.14
CA ARG A 419 -0.31 -6.61 -12.76
C ARG A 419 0.24 -7.60 -11.73
N THR A 420 1.47 -8.04 -11.90
CA THR A 420 2.12 -8.96 -10.96
C THR A 420 2.29 -8.32 -9.58
N ARG A 421 2.67 -7.04 -9.54
CA ARG A 421 2.75 -6.26 -8.29
C ARG A 421 1.39 -6.15 -7.60
N LEU A 422 0.32 -5.85 -8.33
CA LEU A 422 -1.03 -5.80 -7.78
C LEU A 422 -1.50 -7.15 -7.27
N SER A 423 -1.24 -8.23 -8.02
CA SER A 423 -1.51 -9.61 -7.60
C SER A 423 -0.82 -9.93 -6.26
N TYR A 424 0.44 -9.52 -6.09
CA TYR A 424 1.12 -9.62 -4.79
C TYR A 424 0.39 -8.81 -3.70
N LEU A 425 0.03 -7.56 -3.97
CA LEU A 425 -0.56 -6.65 -2.97
C LEU A 425 -1.89 -7.19 -2.42
N VAL A 426 -2.67 -7.91 -3.24
CA VAL A 426 -3.94 -8.54 -2.84
C VAL A 426 -3.78 -9.98 -2.34
N GLY A 427 -2.57 -10.38 -1.95
CA GLY A 427 -2.32 -11.65 -1.25
C GLY A 427 -2.00 -12.85 -2.12
N ASN A 428 -1.99 -12.73 -3.45
CA ASN A 428 -1.65 -13.83 -4.36
C ASN A 428 -0.12 -14.05 -4.46
N HIS A 429 0.58 -14.07 -3.32
CA HIS A 429 2.04 -14.06 -3.23
C HIS A 429 2.71 -15.19 -4.04
N GLN A 430 2.18 -16.41 -4.00
CA GLN A 430 2.74 -17.55 -4.74
C GLN A 430 2.63 -17.37 -6.26
N GLN A 431 1.49 -16.85 -6.73
CA GLN A 431 1.28 -16.56 -8.15
C GLN A 431 2.17 -15.40 -8.59
N ALA A 432 2.25 -14.35 -7.79
CA ALA A 432 3.12 -13.21 -8.07
C ALA A 432 4.60 -13.60 -8.17
N ILE A 433 5.09 -14.48 -7.28
CA ILE A 433 6.45 -15.05 -7.38
C ILE A 433 6.66 -15.76 -8.72
N LYS A 434 5.74 -16.65 -9.12
CA LYS A 434 5.83 -17.37 -10.41
C LYS A 434 5.85 -16.39 -11.59
N GLN A 435 5.00 -15.37 -11.55
CA GLN A 435 4.91 -14.34 -12.59
C GLN A 435 6.19 -13.48 -12.65
N PHE A 436 6.70 -13.01 -11.51
CA PHE A 436 7.94 -12.24 -11.46
C PHE A 436 9.13 -13.04 -11.99
N VAL A 437 9.28 -14.30 -11.60
CA VAL A 437 10.33 -15.20 -12.13
C VAL A 437 10.16 -15.38 -13.65
N GLY A 438 8.93 -15.60 -14.12
CA GLY A 438 8.64 -15.71 -15.56
C GLY A 438 9.05 -14.46 -16.33
N ILE A 439 8.66 -13.28 -15.86
CA ILE A 439 9.03 -11.99 -16.48
C ILE A 439 10.55 -11.81 -16.46
N GLN A 440 11.22 -12.12 -15.35
CA GLN A 440 12.67 -12.02 -15.23
C GLN A 440 13.40 -12.94 -16.22
N VAL A 441 12.93 -14.18 -16.42
CA VAL A 441 13.50 -15.09 -17.42
C VAL A 441 13.34 -14.53 -18.84
N MET A 442 12.17 -14.00 -19.17
CA MET A 442 11.92 -13.39 -20.49
C MET A 442 12.81 -12.17 -20.73
N MET A 443 12.92 -11.26 -19.76
CA MET A 443 13.75 -10.05 -19.87
C MET A 443 15.27 -10.31 -19.96
N ASN A 444 15.73 -11.48 -19.50
CA ASN A 444 17.15 -11.87 -19.54
C ASN A 444 17.51 -12.71 -20.79
N GLY A 445 16.72 -12.61 -21.87
CA GLY A 445 16.98 -13.33 -23.12
C GLY A 445 16.49 -14.79 -23.08
N GLY A 446 15.33 -15.02 -22.46
CA GLY A 446 14.59 -16.28 -22.61
C GLY A 446 14.32 -16.63 -24.09
N THR A 447 13.80 -17.82 -24.36
CA THR A 447 13.63 -18.36 -25.73
C THR A 447 12.71 -17.57 -26.66
N ASP A 448 12.06 -16.51 -26.18
CA ASP A 448 11.18 -15.66 -26.96
C ASP A 448 11.96 -14.50 -27.58
N SER A 449 12.18 -14.55 -28.89
CA SER A 449 12.94 -13.55 -29.65
C SER A 449 12.22 -12.20 -29.80
N SER A 450 10.98 -12.07 -29.30
CA SER A 450 10.19 -10.85 -29.43
C SER A 450 10.51 -9.78 -28.36
N VAL A 451 11.11 -10.16 -27.23
CA VAL A 451 11.42 -9.22 -26.15
C VAL A 451 12.80 -8.59 -26.36
N LEU A 452 12.84 -7.25 -26.42
CA LEU A 452 14.09 -6.52 -26.61
C LEU A 452 14.85 -6.31 -25.30
N SER A 453 16.17 -6.55 -25.32
CA SER A 453 17.08 -6.24 -24.22
C SER A 453 17.36 -4.74 -24.08
N VAL A 454 17.94 -4.32 -22.95
CA VAL A 454 18.37 -2.94 -22.72
C VAL A 454 19.35 -2.49 -23.81
N GLU A 455 20.32 -3.34 -24.16
CA GLU A 455 21.32 -3.06 -25.19
C GLU A 455 20.67 -2.96 -26.58
N GLN A 456 19.71 -3.83 -26.90
CA GLN A 456 18.98 -3.77 -28.17
C GLN A 456 18.18 -2.47 -28.28
N LEU A 457 17.45 -2.08 -27.23
CA LEU A 457 16.71 -0.82 -27.17
C LEU A 457 17.65 0.40 -27.35
N GLN A 458 18.82 0.39 -26.72
CA GLN A 458 19.83 1.42 -26.94
C GLN A 458 20.33 1.46 -28.39
N GLN A 459 20.60 0.30 -28.99
CA GLN A 459 21.07 0.19 -30.37
C GLN A 459 20.06 0.71 -31.39
N ILE A 460 18.76 0.53 -31.15
CA ILE A 460 17.69 1.06 -32.02
C ILE A 460 17.26 2.49 -31.67
N GLY A 461 18.03 3.20 -30.83
CA GLY A 461 17.77 4.60 -30.50
C GLY A 461 16.59 4.83 -29.57
N LYS A 462 16.30 3.88 -28.67
CA LYS A 462 15.20 3.91 -27.69
C LYS A 462 15.71 3.96 -26.24
N PRO A 463 16.47 5.02 -25.84
CA PRO A 463 17.11 5.09 -24.53
C PRO A 463 16.13 5.21 -23.36
N GLN A 464 14.95 5.80 -23.59
CA GLN A 464 13.92 5.94 -22.57
C GLN A 464 13.30 4.57 -22.22
N GLU A 465 12.98 3.77 -23.23
CA GLU A 465 12.50 2.41 -23.09
C GLU A 465 13.56 1.49 -22.48
N ALA A 466 14.83 1.71 -22.83
CA ALA A 466 15.95 1.02 -22.19
C ALA A 466 15.99 1.32 -20.68
N ALA A 467 15.85 2.59 -20.28
CA ALA A 467 15.79 2.98 -18.86
C ALA A 467 14.56 2.39 -18.15
N TYR A 468 13.41 2.32 -18.82
CA TYR A 468 12.21 1.67 -18.27
C TYR A 468 12.44 0.17 -18.03
N THR A 469 13.09 -0.50 -18.98
CA THR A 469 13.40 -1.94 -18.92
C THR A 469 14.39 -2.25 -17.82
N GLU A 470 15.47 -1.47 -17.70
CA GLU A 470 16.44 -1.60 -16.61
C GLU A 470 15.77 -1.42 -15.24
N MET A 471 14.92 -0.40 -15.12
CA MET A 471 14.17 -0.15 -13.89
C MET A 471 13.15 -1.27 -13.59
N ALA A 472 12.51 -1.84 -14.61
CA ALA A 472 11.65 -3.02 -14.42
C ALA A 472 12.42 -4.22 -13.89
N GLN A 473 13.61 -4.52 -14.41
CA GLN A 473 14.44 -5.62 -13.90
C GLN A 473 14.80 -5.41 -12.43
N SER A 474 15.12 -4.16 -12.06
CA SER A 474 15.36 -3.75 -10.68
C SER A 474 14.11 -3.97 -9.81
N ASN A 475 12.95 -3.46 -10.24
CA ASN A 475 11.67 -3.64 -9.54
C ASN A 475 11.33 -5.13 -9.33
N ILE A 476 11.44 -5.95 -10.38
CA ILE A 476 11.12 -7.38 -10.30
C ILE A 476 12.02 -8.07 -9.27
N SER A 477 13.33 -7.80 -9.31
CA SER A 477 14.30 -8.42 -8.39
C SER A 477 13.97 -8.08 -6.92
N TYR A 478 13.66 -6.81 -6.65
CA TYR A 478 13.30 -6.35 -5.31
C TYR A 478 11.94 -6.92 -4.85
N TRP A 479 10.88 -6.75 -5.64
CA TRP A 479 9.53 -7.20 -5.26
C TRP A 479 9.40 -8.71 -5.16
N LEU A 480 10.20 -9.46 -5.91
CA LEU A 480 10.29 -10.91 -5.73
C LEU A 480 10.85 -11.27 -4.34
N ALA A 481 11.85 -10.56 -3.84
CA ALA A 481 12.39 -10.75 -2.49
C ALA A 481 11.36 -10.39 -1.40
N VAL A 482 10.60 -9.31 -1.60
CA VAL A 482 9.49 -8.91 -0.72
C VAL A 482 8.38 -9.97 -0.72
N ALA A 483 8.04 -10.55 -1.88
CA ALA A 483 7.05 -11.62 -1.96
C ALA A 483 7.49 -12.90 -1.21
N GLN A 484 8.78 -13.23 -1.22
CA GLN A 484 9.31 -14.32 -0.39
C GLN A 484 9.21 -13.98 1.12
N LEU A 485 9.48 -12.71 1.49
CA LEU A 485 9.35 -12.24 2.88
C LEU A 485 7.93 -12.44 3.39
N ALA A 486 6.93 -12.06 2.60
CA ALA A 486 5.51 -12.19 2.93
C ALA A 486 5.04 -13.65 3.08
N LEU A 487 5.74 -14.61 2.46
CA LEU A 487 5.49 -16.05 2.64
C LEU A 487 6.26 -16.67 3.81
N GLY A 488 6.93 -15.87 4.64
CA GLY A 488 7.75 -16.36 5.75
C GLY A 488 9.02 -17.09 5.33
N ARG A 489 9.45 -16.95 4.06
CA ARG A 489 10.67 -17.58 3.53
C ARG A 489 11.87 -16.68 3.80
N TYR A 490 12.15 -16.46 5.08
CA TYR A 490 13.08 -15.45 5.57
C TYR A 490 14.50 -15.60 5.02
N ASP A 491 15.04 -16.82 5.01
CA ASP A 491 16.39 -17.09 4.46
C ASP A 491 16.50 -16.74 2.98
N GLN A 492 15.56 -17.24 2.17
CA GLN A 492 15.54 -16.97 0.74
C GLN A 492 15.37 -15.47 0.47
N SER A 493 14.48 -14.81 1.19
CA SER A 493 14.24 -13.39 1.05
C SER A 493 15.49 -12.56 1.38
N ALA A 494 16.17 -12.86 2.49
CA ALA A 494 17.39 -12.17 2.90
C ALA A 494 18.54 -12.33 1.89
N ASP A 495 18.72 -13.54 1.35
CA ASP A 495 19.70 -13.81 0.30
C ASP A 495 19.38 -13.01 -0.97
N MET A 496 18.11 -12.92 -1.35
CA MET A 496 17.67 -12.15 -2.51
C MET A 496 17.86 -10.63 -2.35
N PHE A 497 17.58 -10.08 -1.17
CA PHE A 497 17.88 -8.66 -0.90
C PHE A 497 19.39 -8.38 -0.92
N THR A 498 20.19 -9.31 -0.41
CA THR A 498 21.66 -9.20 -0.44
C THR A 498 22.17 -9.24 -1.89
N GLU A 499 21.62 -10.14 -2.70
CA GLU A 499 21.92 -10.26 -4.12
C GLU A 499 21.48 -9.02 -4.91
N TYR A 500 20.32 -8.44 -4.59
CA TYR A 500 19.88 -7.16 -5.16
C TYR A 500 20.93 -6.07 -4.89
N ASN A 501 21.35 -5.90 -3.64
CA ASN A 501 22.35 -4.90 -3.27
C ASN A 501 23.71 -5.16 -3.91
N ARG A 502 24.10 -6.43 -4.10
CA ARG A 502 25.32 -6.80 -4.82
C ARG A 502 25.24 -6.42 -6.30
N LYS A 503 24.08 -6.65 -6.93
CA LYS A 503 23.87 -6.40 -8.36
C LYS A 503 23.77 -4.91 -8.69
N TYR A 504 22.99 -4.16 -7.91
CA TYR A 504 22.67 -2.75 -8.20
C TYR A 504 23.50 -1.74 -7.39
N GLY A 505 24.25 -2.19 -6.38
CA GLY A 505 25.13 -1.34 -5.56
C GLY A 505 24.36 -0.26 -4.80
N SER A 506 25.03 0.84 -4.43
CA SER A 506 24.39 1.97 -3.73
C SER A 506 23.50 2.84 -4.63
N GLN A 507 23.57 2.65 -5.95
CA GLN A 507 22.80 3.43 -6.93
C GLN A 507 21.46 2.79 -7.31
N GLY A 508 21.23 1.53 -6.90
CA GLY A 508 19.95 0.86 -7.10
C GLY A 508 18.81 1.59 -6.39
N SER A 509 17.70 1.80 -7.10
CA SER A 509 16.52 2.49 -6.56
C SER A 509 15.94 1.82 -5.32
N TRP A 510 16.18 0.51 -5.14
CA TRP A 510 15.72 -0.26 -3.98
C TRP A 510 16.83 -0.62 -3.01
N SER A 511 18.03 -0.07 -3.13
CA SER A 511 19.15 -0.57 -2.34
C SER A 511 18.96 -0.35 -0.84
N LYS A 512 18.62 0.88 -0.42
CA LYS A 512 18.29 1.17 0.98
C LYS A 512 17.10 0.32 1.48
N PRO A 513 15.94 0.26 0.78
CA PRO A 513 14.84 -0.63 1.17
C PRO A 513 15.22 -2.12 1.21
N ALA A 514 16.10 -2.60 0.35
CA ALA A 514 16.59 -3.98 0.35
C ALA A 514 17.45 -4.26 1.59
N PHE A 515 18.32 -3.32 2.00
CA PHE A 515 19.03 -3.43 3.28
C PHE A 515 18.03 -3.48 4.44
N ILE A 516 17.08 -2.56 4.48
CA ILE A 516 16.08 -2.46 5.56
C ILE A 516 15.27 -3.75 5.67
N ASN A 517 14.77 -4.31 4.56
CA ASN A 517 13.96 -5.53 4.58
C ASN A 517 14.78 -6.82 4.76
N ALA A 518 16.08 -6.82 4.47
CA ALA A 518 16.96 -7.95 4.77
C ALA A 518 17.16 -8.15 6.27
N VAL A 519 17.13 -7.08 7.06
CA VAL A 519 17.35 -7.10 8.51
C VAL A 519 16.30 -7.94 9.26
N PRO A 520 14.98 -7.68 9.14
CA PRO A 520 13.95 -8.49 9.78
C PRO A 520 13.95 -9.92 9.23
N ALA A 521 14.29 -10.12 7.95
CA ALA A 521 14.43 -11.47 7.37
C ALA A 521 15.56 -12.26 8.06
N TYR A 522 16.77 -11.71 8.15
CA TYR A 522 17.87 -12.35 8.87
C TYR A 522 17.56 -12.54 10.36
N ALA A 523 16.96 -11.55 11.02
CA ALA A 523 16.61 -11.64 12.43
C ALA A 523 15.57 -12.74 12.71
N ARG A 524 14.52 -12.86 11.89
CA ARG A 524 13.51 -13.93 11.99
C ARG A 524 14.08 -15.31 11.67
N SER A 525 15.15 -15.40 10.88
CA SER A 525 15.93 -16.63 10.68
C SER A 525 16.96 -16.93 11.79
N GLY A 526 17.03 -16.14 12.87
CA GLY A 526 18.04 -16.29 13.93
C GLY A 526 19.47 -15.93 13.51
N LYS A 527 19.66 -15.30 12.34
CA LYS A 527 20.95 -14.90 11.78
C LYS A 527 21.33 -13.47 12.22
N TYR A 528 21.26 -13.18 13.52
CA TYR A 528 21.46 -11.82 14.07
C TYR A 528 22.80 -11.18 13.69
N ALA A 529 23.88 -11.96 13.55
CA ALA A 529 25.18 -11.43 13.14
C ALA A 529 25.17 -10.84 11.72
N LEU A 530 24.38 -11.42 10.80
CA LEU A 530 24.21 -10.88 9.45
C LEU A 530 23.29 -9.65 9.47
N ALA A 531 22.21 -9.68 10.27
CA ALA A 531 21.34 -8.53 10.45
C ALA A 531 22.10 -7.29 10.98
N ILE A 532 22.95 -7.48 12.00
CA ILE A 532 23.83 -6.43 12.55
C ILE A 532 24.74 -5.86 11.47
N ARG A 533 25.42 -6.73 10.70
CA ARG A 533 26.33 -6.29 9.63
C ARG A 533 25.61 -5.45 8.57
N MET A 534 24.39 -5.84 8.19
CA MET A 534 23.59 -5.11 7.21
C MET A 534 23.21 -3.72 7.72
N LEU A 535 22.79 -3.61 8.98
CA LEU A 535 22.49 -2.32 9.61
C LEU A 535 23.74 -1.44 9.72
N ASP A 536 24.86 -1.97 10.23
CA ASP A 536 26.11 -1.22 10.35
C ASP A 536 26.55 -0.68 8.97
N GLN A 537 26.42 -1.47 7.89
CA GLN A 537 26.75 -1.03 6.54
C GLN A 537 25.85 0.13 6.06
N LEU A 538 24.55 0.07 6.35
CA LEU A 538 23.59 1.09 5.92
C LEU A 538 23.72 2.38 6.76
N ILE A 539 23.85 2.25 8.08
CA ILE A 539 24.01 3.39 9.01
C ILE A 539 25.22 4.24 8.62
N ASN A 540 26.35 3.61 8.27
CA ASN A 540 27.56 4.30 7.84
C ASN A 540 27.42 5.06 6.50
N GLN A 541 26.34 4.85 5.76
CA GLN A 541 26.05 5.56 4.50
C GLN A 541 25.08 6.73 4.70
N LEU A 542 24.45 6.85 5.89
CA LEU A 542 23.44 7.86 6.16
C LEU A 542 24.03 9.07 6.90
N PRO A 543 23.51 10.29 6.66
CA PRO A 543 23.91 11.47 7.39
C PRO A 543 23.69 11.29 8.90
N GLU A 544 24.68 11.71 9.69
CA GLU A 544 24.57 11.79 11.14
C GLU A 544 23.41 12.71 11.55
N GLY A 545 22.66 12.32 12.59
CA GLY A 545 21.47 13.03 13.06
C GLY A 545 20.23 12.93 12.16
N SER A 546 20.27 12.22 11.03
CA SER A 546 19.07 11.98 10.23
C SER A 546 18.13 11.01 10.94
N LEU A 547 16.81 11.24 10.85
CA LEU A 547 15.80 10.38 11.48
C LEU A 547 15.79 8.96 10.91
N ASP A 548 16.14 8.80 9.63
CA ASP A 548 16.33 7.49 9.02
C ASP A 548 17.48 6.71 9.69
N ARG A 549 18.60 7.39 9.95
CA ARG A 549 19.74 6.78 10.64
C ARG A 549 19.35 6.42 12.08
N TYR A 550 18.64 7.33 12.75
CA TYR A 550 18.16 7.15 14.11
C TYR A 550 17.34 5.86 14.28
N GLY A 551 16.35 5.65 13.40
CA GLY A 551 15.52 4.43 13.43
C GLY A 551 16.32 3.15 13.22
N LEU A 552 17.32 3.17 12.33
CA LEU A 552 18.17 2.02 12.09
C LEU A 552 19.13 1.73 13.26
N GLU A 553 19.65 2.77 13.91
CA GLU A 553 20.46 2.63 15.12
C GLU A 553 19.64 2.05 16.28
N LEU A 554 18.34 2.40 16.39
CA LEU A 554 17.44 1.77 17.36
C LEU A 554 17.20 0.29 17.06
N GLN A 555 16.94 -0.05 15.79
CA GLN A 555 16.83 -1.45 15.38
C GLN A 555 18.13 -2.23 15.67
N LEU A 556 19.29 -1.61 15.45
CA LEU A 556 20.59 -2.20 15.73
C LEU A 556 20.80 -2.44 17.23
N LYS A 557 20.49 -1.45 18.07
CA LYS A 557 20.53 -1.56 19.55
C LYS A 557 19.72 -2.76 20.01
N ARG A 558 18.49 -2.89 19.50
CA ARG A 558 17.58 -3.99 19.83
C ARG A 558 18.10 -5.36 19.37
N ILE A 559 18.60 -5.48 18.14
CA ILE A 559 19.15 -6.76 17.64
C ILE A 559 20.36 -7.21 18.45
N ARG A 560 21.24 -6.27 18.86
CA ARG A 560 22.40 -6.56 19.71
C ARG A 560 21.99 -7.07 21.08
N GLN A 561 20.92 -6.51 21.65
CA GLN A 561 20.33 -6.97 22.90
C GLN A 561 19.82 -8.42 22.78
N VAL A 562 18.99 -8.71 21.78
CA VAL A 562 18.47 -10.05 21.50
C VAL A 562 19.60 -11.08 21.32
N GLN A 563 20.62 -10.75 20.53
CA GLN A 563 21.77 -11.63 20.33
C GLN A 563 22.52 -11.92 21.63
N THR A 564 22.63 -10.93 22.52
CA THR A 564 23.29 -11.08 23.82
C THR A 564 22.50 -12.04 24.71
N GLU A 565 21.18 -11.87 24.77
CA GLU A 565 20.30 -12.74 25.54
C GLU A 565 20.29 -14.19 25.03
N GLU A 566 20.29 -14.40 23.71
CA GLU A 566 20.43 -15.74 23.14
C GLU A 566 21.75 -16.42 23.52
N ARG A 567 22.85 -15.66 23.57
CA ARG A 567 24.15 -16.21 23.99
C ARG A 567 24.14 -16.61 25.45
N LEU A 568 23.54 -15.79 26.32
CA LEU A 568 23.38 -16.10 27.75
C LEU A 568 22.51 -17.35 27.96
N LYS A 569 21.42 -17.50 27.19
CA LYS A 569 20.57 -18.70 27.22
C LYS A 569 21.29 -19.97 26.75
N LYS A 570 22.28 -19.86 25.86
CA LYS A 570 23.10 -20.99 25.39
C LYS A 570 24.26 -21.34 26.33
N SER A 571 24.69 -20.41 27.18
CA SER A 571 25.79 -20.64 28.14
C SER A 571 25.34 -21.22 29.47
N ASN A 572 24.06 -21.07 29.82
CA ASN A 572 23.40 -21.69 30.97
C ASN A 572 22.80 -23.04 30.56
#